data_AF-A0A396M4X9-F1
#
_entry.id   AF-A0A396M4X9-F1
#
_cell.length_a   1.000
_cell.length_b   1.000
_cell.length_c   1.000
_cell.angle_alpha   90.00
_cell.angle_beta   90.00
_cell.angle_gamma   90.00
#
_symmetry.space_group_name_H-M   'P 1'
#
loop_
_entity.id
_entity.type
_entity.pdbx_description
1 polymer ?
#
loop_
_entity_poly.entity_id
_entity_poly.type
_entity_poly.pdbx_seq_one_letter_code
_entity_poly.pdbx_strand_id
1 'polypeptide(L)' 'TLVKGKPLEYAGELYSEEHERKFTTEKAWFQVVKDPTDGTKLVLAIDRKPIAEWFKEQFDKLRQSIRRPIQPQRKSRGI' A
#
# COMPACT_ATOMS: atom_id res chain seq x y z
N THR A 1 14.09 -12.33 -19.04
CA THR A 1 12.83 -11.99 -19.72
C THR A 1 11.92 -11.28 -18.75
N LEU A 2 11.49 -10.06 -19.05
CA LEU A 2 10.44 -9.37 -18.30
C LEU A 2 9.22 -10.30 -18.30
N VAL A 3 8.94 -10.92 -17.16
CA VAL A 3 7.97 -12.01 -17.02
C VAL A 3 6.61 -11.45 -17.43
N LYS A 4 6.12 -11.80 -18.61
CA LYS A 4 4.74 -11.48 -19.01
C LYS A 4 3.81 -12.16 -18.01
N GLY A 5 3.28 -11.38 -17.07
CA GLY A 5 2.06 -11.67 -16.32
C GLY A 5 2.09 -12.78 -15.26
N LYS A 6 3.23 -13.40 -14.93
CA LYS A 6 3.26 -14.35 -13.80
C LYS A 6 3.35 -13.56 -12.48
N PRO A 7 2.38 -13.70 -11.56
CA PRO A 7 2.48 -13.09 -10.25
C PRO A 7 3.67 -13.66 -9.47
N LEU A 8 4.44 -12.78 -8.84
CA LEU A 8 5.51 -13.11 -7.91
C LEU A 8 5.04 -12.78 -6.50
N GLU A 9 5.13 -13.74 -5.60
CA GLU A 9 4.92 -13.51 -4.18
C GLU A 9 6.17 -12.90 -3.55
N TYR A 10 5.99 -11.89 -2.71
CA TYR A 10 7.04 -11.27 -1.93
C TYR A 10 6.55 -10.94 -0.52
N ALA A 11 7.43 -11.17 0.45
CA ALA A 11 7.27 -10.79 1.85
C ALA A 11 8.50 -9.98 2.26
N GLY A 12 8.30 -8.80 2.84
CA GLY A 12 9.39 -7.91 3.21
C GLY A 12 9.00 -6.43 3.24
N GLU A 13 10.00 -5.57 3.12
CA GLU A 13 9.83 -4.12 3.12
C GLU A 13 9.80 -3.56 1.70
N LEU A 14 8.82 -2.69 1.42
CA LEU A 14 8.71 -1.96 0.17
C LEU A 14 8.94 -0.48 0.43
N TYR A 15 9.92 0.11 -0.23
CA TYR A 15 10.18 1.54 -0.15
C TYR A 15 9.34 2.28 -1.18
N SER A 16 8.59 3.27 -0.72
CA SER A 16 7.90 4.25 -1.57
C SER A 16 8.78 5.48 -1.70
N GLU A 17 9.23 5.78 -2.91
CA GLU A 17 9.90 7.06 -3.19
C GLU A 17 8.93 8.24 -3.01
N GLU A 18 7.68 8.09 -3.43
CA GLU A 18 6.64 9.14 -3.32
C GLU A 18 6.36 9.57 -1.87
N HIS A 19 6.46 8.64 -0.92
CA HIS A 19 6.19 8.91 0.50
C HIS A 19 7.44 8.88 1.38
N GLU A 20 8.63 8.70 0.78
CA GLU A 20 9.92 8.54 1.46
C GLU A 20 9.87 7.58 2.66
N ARG A 21 9.16 6.46 2.49
CA ARG A 21 8.85 5.55 3.60
C ARG A 21 8.79 4.09 3.20
N LYS A 22 9.16 3.22 4.13
CA LYS A 22 9.04 1.77 4.01
C LYS A 22 7.70 1.27 4.53
N PHE A 23 7.12 0.30 3.82
CA PHE A 23 5.91 -0.42 4.20
C PHE A 23 6.21 -1.91 4.24
N THR A 24 5.94 -2.55 5.38
CA THR A 24 6.11 -4.00 5.54
C THR A 24 4.89 -4.73 5.00
N THR A 25 5.11 -5.78 4.22
CA THR A 25 4.08 -6.69 3.75
C THR A 25 4.47 -8.13 4.03
N GLU A 26 3.55 -8.91 4.59
CA GLU A 26 3.74 -10.36 4.80
C GLU A 26 3.52 -11.15 3.52
N LYS A 27 2.73 -10.61 2.59
CA LYS A 27 2.40 -11.23 1.31
C LYS A 27 1.92 -10.18 0.32
N ALA A 28 2.65 -10.00 -0.76
CA ALA A 28 2.29 -9.12 -1.86
C ALA A 28 2.49 -9.86 -3.19
N TRP A 29 1.48 -9.83 -4.06
CA TRP A 29 1.57 -10.41 -5.41
C TRP A 29 1.94 -9.34 -6.44
N PHE A 30 3.23 -9.31 -6.78
CA PHE A 30 3.78 -8.45 -7.82
C PHE A 30 3.48 -9.00 -9.20
N GLN A 31 3.00 -8.14 -10.10
CA GLN A 31 2.70 -8.52 -11.47
C GLN A 31 2.84 -7.30 -12.38
N VAL A 32 3.27 -7.54 -13.62
CA VAL A 32 3.21 -6.52 -14.67
C VAL A 32 1.89 -6.67 -15.41
N VAL A 33 1.06 -5.64 -15.37
CA VAL A 33 -0.26 -5.59 -16.03
C VAL A 33 -0.29 -4.48 -17.07
N LYS A 34 -1.28 -4.51 -17.96
CA LYS A 34 -1.55 -3.37 -18.83
C LYS A 34 -2.07 -2.21 -18.00
N ASP A 35 -1.64 -1.00 -18.34
CA ASP A 35 -2.17 0.21 -17.74
C ASP A 35 -3.69 0.30 -18.04
N PRO A 36 -4.53 0.56 -17.02
CA PRO A 36 -5.99 0.60 -17.19
C PRO A 36 -6.47 1.83 -17.98
N THR A 37 -5.67 2.89 -18.03
CA THR A 37 -5.94 4.13 -18.77
C THR A 37 -5.35 4.09 -20.18
N ASP A 38 -4.23 3.39 -20.36
CA ASP A 38 -3.55 3.23 -21.66
C ASP A 38 -3.12 1.77 -21.88
N GLY A 39 -3.96 0.96 -22.55
CA GLY A 39 -3.71 -0.46 -22.76
C GLY A 39 -2.45 -0.83 -23.57
N THR A 40 -1.70 0.15 -24.06
CA THR A 40 -0.38 -0.02 -24.70
C THR A 40 0.78 0.01 -23.69
N LYS A 41 0.58 0.63 -22.53
CA LYS A 41 1.57 0.73 -21.46
C LYS A 41 1.47 -0.43 -20.48
N LEU A 42 2.57 -0.70 -19.79
CA LEU A 42 2.67 -1.70 -18.74
C LEU A 42 2.96 -1.01 -17.41
N VAL A 43 2.31 -1.47 -16.35
CA VAL A 43 2.51 -0.97 -14.98
C VAL A 43 2.84 -2.12 -14.05
N LEU A 44 3.69 -1.84 -13.07
CA LEU A 44 3.90 -2.75 -11.94
C LEU A 44 2.71 -2.63 -11.00
N ALA A 45 2.13 -3.76 -10.64
CA ALA A 45 0.99 -3.85 -9.76
C ALA A 45 1.26 -4.80 -8.59
N ILE A 46 0.73 -4.44 -7.43
CA ILE A 46 0.65 -5.29 -6.24
C ILE A 46 -0.81 -5.66 -6.07
N ASP A 47 -1.14 -6.95 -6.01
CA ASP A 47 -2.52 -7.45 -5.87
C ASP A 47 -3.48 -6.86 -6.92
N ARG A 48 -3.00 -6.76 -8.17
CA ARG A 48 -3.69 -6.20 -9.35
C ARG A 48 -3.98 -4.69 -9.28
N LYS A 49 -3.38 -3.98 -8.31
CA LYS A 49 -3.45 -2.53 -8.19
C LYS A 49 -2.13 -1.89 -8.60
N PRO A 50 -2.12 -0.82 -9.41
CA PRO A 50 -0.88 -0.09 -9.71
C PRO A 50 -0.11 0.24 -8.43
N ILE A 51 1.22 0.07 -8.45
CA ILE A 51 2.06 0.16 -7.25
C ILE A 51 1.94 1.51 -6.54
N ALA A 52 1.78 2.61 -7.28
CA ALA A 52 1.58 3.95 -6.71
C ALA A 52 0.27 4.03 -5.89
N GLU A 53 -0.84 3.53 -6.44
CA GLU A 53 -2.13 3.47 -5.73
C GLU A 53 -2.06 2.54 -4.51
N TRP A 54 -1.31 1.43 -4.59
CA TRP A 54 -1.09 0.57 -3.44
C TRP A 54 -0.34 1.30 -2.32
N PHE A 55 0.73 2.04 -2.64
CA PHE A 55 1.48 2.81 -1.65
C PHE A 55 0.64 3.92 -1.01
N LYS A 56 -0.12 4.65 -1.83
CA LYS A 56 -1.05 5.68 -1.36
C LYS A 56 -2.04 5.13 -0.33
N GLU A 57 -2.61 3.96 -0.58
CA GLU A 57 -3.51 3.32 0.39
C GLU A 57 -2.82 2.94 1.71
N GLN A 58 -1.58 2.42 1.65
CA GLN A 58 -0.84 2.13 2.88
C GLN A 58 -0.50 3.42 3.65
N PHE A 59 -0.15 4.49 2.94
CA PHE A 59 0.15 5.79 3.52
C PHE A 59 -1.10 6.44 4.13
N ASP A 60 -2.24 6.38 3.46
CA ASP A 60 -3.50 6.90 3.96
C ASP A 60 -3.98 6.16 5.22
N LYS A 61 -3.84 4.82 5.26
CA LYS A 61 -4.10 4.02 6.46
C LYS A 61 -3.21 4.46 7.63
N LEU A 62 -1.91 4.63 7.38
CA LEU A 62 -0.95 5.12 8.36
C LEU A 62 -1.33 6.52 8.88
N ARG A 63 -1.74 7.42 7.98
CA ARG A 63 -2.14 8.78 8.35
C ARG A 63 -3.44 8.79 9.16
N GLN A 64 -4.41 7.95 8.81
CA GLN A 64 -5.65 7.80 9.55
C GLN A 64 -5.45 7.24 10.95
N SER A 65 -4.55 6.27 11.15
CA SER A 65 -4.26 5.74 12.48
C SER A 65 -3.66 6.80 13.41
N ILE A 66 -2.86 7.72 12.88
CA ILE A 66 -2.27 8.84 13.65
C ILE A 66 -3.32 9.93 13.95
N ARG A 67 -4.26 10.16 13.03
CA ARG A 67 -5.29 11.20 13.16
C ARG A 67 -6.46 10.84 14.08
N ARG A 68 -6.54 9.62 14.61
CA ARG A 68 -7.58 9.30 15.59
C ARG A 68 -7.31 10.08 16.87
N PRO A 69 -8.17 11.03 17.28
CA PRO A 69 -8.05 11.61 18.61
C PRO A 69 -8.16 10.46 19.60
N ILE A 70 -7.10 10.26 20.39
CA ILE A 70 -7.18 9.46 21.60
C ILE A 70 -8.28 10.14 22.41
N GLN A 71 -9.49 9.56 22.45
CA GLN A 71 -10.55 10.10 23.28
C GLN A 71 -9.94 10.21 24.69
N PRO A 72 -9.87 11.41 25.29
CA PRO A 72 -9.38 11.51 26.65
C PRO A 72 -10.25 10.57 27.47
N GLN A 73 -9.65 9.54 28.08
CA GLN A 73 -10.34 8.62 28.98
C GLN A 73 -11.23 9.48 29.86
N ARG A 74 -12.55 9.35 29.68
CA ARG A 74 -13.52 10.08 30.50
C ARG A 74 -13.14 9.77 31.94
N LYS A 75 -12.54 10.75 32.63
CA LYS A 75 -12.30 10.67 34.06
C LYS A 75 -13.65 10.35 34.66
N SER A 76 -13.76 9.14 35.23
CA SER A 76 -14.91 8.74 36.01
C SER A 76 -15.12 9.83 37.05
N ARG A 77 -16.19 10.62 36.90
CA ARG A 77 -16.69 11.44 38.01
C ARG A 77 -17.28 10.42 38.98
N GLY A 78 -16.46 10.06 39.97
CA GLY A 78 -16.93 9.36 41.16
C GLY A 78 -18.05 10.16 41.82
N ILE A 79 -18.95 9.40 42.44
CA ILE A 79 -20.15 9.78 43.21
C ILE A 79 -19.88 10.99 44.12
#